data_AF-A0A523VG11-F1
#
_entry.id   AF-A0A523VG11-F1
#
_cell.length_a   1.000
_cell.length_b   1.000
_cell.length_c   1.000
_cell.angle_alpha   90.00
_cell.angle_beta   90.00
_cell.angle_gamma   90.00
#
_symmetry.space_group_name_H-M   'P 1'
#
loop_
_entity.id
_entity.type
_entity.pdbx_description
1 polymer ?
#
loop_
_entity_poly.entity_id
_entity_poly.type
_entity_poly.pdbx_seq_one_letter_code
_entity_poly.pdbx_strand_id
1 'polypeptide(L)'
;MSNIQRPTSSICFIDTHAHLDSYSEIDKVIEKASKAGVKKIIVVSFDLHCAKFNQDVVSKYENLFSAVGVHPHNAKDLDKDSREELTKLAKSSKVRAIGEPGLDFHYLYSEKAQQEEAFRWHIKLANELSLPLIIHSREATEEVFKILDKEGWSKDGLVFHAFSGNF
;
A
#
# COMPACT_ATOMS: atom_id res chain seq x y z
N MET A 1 23.58 -5.74 -37.14
CA MET A 1 22.49 -5.53 -36.17
C MET A 1 22.37 -6.80 -35.35
N SER A 2 23.00 -6.84 -34.17
CA SER A 2 23.02 -8.04 -33.33
C SER A 2 21.66 -8.22 -32.65
N ASN A 3 20.94 -9.28 -33.02
CA ASN A 3 19.81 -9.78 -32.26
C ASN A 3 20.30 -10.21 -30.89
N ILE A 4 20.13 -9.33 -29.89
CA ILE A 4 20.30 -9.70 -28.48
C ILE A 4 19.15 -10.65 -28.16
N GLN A 5 19.44 -11.94 -28.24
CA GLN A 5 18.54 -13.00 -27.79
C GLN A 5 18.47 -12.88 -26.26
N ARG A 6 17.42 -12.22 -25.76
CA ARG A 6 17.20 -12.09 -24.32
C ARG A 6 17.08 -13.50 -23.73
N PRO A 7 17.75 -13.80 -22.62
CA PRO A 7 17.69 -15.13 -22.01
C PRO A 7 16.23 -15.50 -21.75
N THR A 8 15.86 -16.72 -22.13
CA THR A 8 14.52 -17.31 -21.99
C THR A 8 14.18 -17.70 -20.55
N SER A 9 14.86 -17.15 -19.54
CA SER A 9 14.39 -17.26 -18.17
C SER A 9 13.06 -16.54 -18.08
N SER A 10 12.00 -17.24 -17.69
CA SER A 10 10.71 -16.62 -17.42
C SER A 10 10.90 -15.56 -16.34
N ILE A 11 11.02 -14.29 -16.74
CA ILE A 11 11.20 -13.19 -15.81
C ILE A 11 9.94 -13.15 -14.95
N CYS A 12 10.13 -13.24 -13.63
CA CYS A 12 9.06 -13.23 -12.65
C CYS A 12 9.04 -11.84 -12.00
N PHE A 13 7.99 -11.07 -12.28
CA PHE A 13 7.77 -9.78 -11.64
C PHE A 13 6.72 -9.89 -10.54
N ILE A 14 6.90 -9.14 -9.47
CA ILE A 14 5.87 -8.85 -8.48
C ILE A 14 5.69 -7.34 -8.50
N ASP A 15 4.47 -6.90 -8.78
CA ASP A 15 4.10 -5.50 -8.61
C ASP A 15 3.68 -5.30 -7.14
N THR A 16 4.51 -4.60 -6.37
CA THR A 16 4.29 -4.41 -4.93
C THR A 16 3.36 -3.25 -4.63
N HIS A 17 2.95 -2.46 -5.62
CA HIS A 17 2.16 -1.26 -5.38
C HIS A 17 1.38 -0.81 -6.64
N ALA A 18 0.13 -1.28 -6.78
CA ALA A 18 -0.75 -0.91 -7.87
C ALA A 18 -2.08 -0.30 -7.38
N HIS A 19 -2.60 0.67 -8.14
CA HIS A 19 -3.94 1.22 -7.95
C HIS A 19 -4.83 0.79 -9.11
N LEU A 20 -5.72 -0.19 -8.88
CA LEU A 20 -6.59 -0.74 -9.92
C LEU A 20 -7.93 -0.02 -10.04
N ASP A 21 -8.30 0.78 -9.05
CA ASP A 21 -9.55 1.56 -8.97
C ASP A 21 -9.67 2.62 -10.08
N SER A 22 -8.55 3.01 -10.69
CA SER A 22 -8.52 3.94 -11.83
C SER A 22 -8.88 3.29 -13.18
N TYR A 23 -9.02 1.96 -13.25
CA TYR A 23 -9.26 1.24 -14.50
C TYR A 23 -10.71 0.76 -14.62
N SER A 24 -11.33 1.01 -15.78
CA SER A 24 -12.66 0.48 -16.12
C SER A 24 -12.62 -0.99 -16.58
N GLU A 25 -11.49 -1.47 -17.10
CA GLU A 25 -11.33 -2.82 -17.67
C GLU A 25 -10.25 -3.63 -16.92
N ILE A 26 -10.43 -3.82 -15.60
CA ILE A 26 -9.46 -4.49 -14.72
C ILE A 26 -9.01 -5.87 -15.25
N ASP A 27 -9.94 -6.68 -15.76
CA ASP A 27 -9.62 -7.99 -16.36
C ASP A 27 -8.54 -7.89 -17.44
N LYS A 28 -8.68 -6.91 -18.35
CA LYS A 28 -7.70 -6.71 -19.43
C LYS A 28 -6.35 -6.22 -18.91
N VAL A 29 -6.35 -5.42 -17.85
CA VAL A 29 -5.11 -4.95 -17.20
C VAL A 29 -4.36 -6.13 -16.59
N ILE A 30 -5.06 -6.98 -15.83
CA ILE A 30 -4.47 -8.17 -15.18
C ILE A 30 -3.98 -9.16 -16.24
N GLU A 31 -4.74 -9.40 -17.32
CA GLU A 31 -4.32 -10.28 -18.41
C GLU A 31 -3.03 -9.78 -19.07
N LYS A 32 -2.94 -8.48 -19.36
CA LYS A 32 -1.73 -7.87 -19.94
C LYS A 32 -0.54 -7.97 -18.99
N ALA A 33 -0.72 -7.69 -17.70
CA ALA A 33 0.31 -7.82 -16.68
C ALA A 33 0.85 -9.27 -16.59
N SER A 34 -0.06 -10.25 -16.58
CA SER A 34 0.29 -11.68 -16.57
C SER A 34 1.10 -12.09 -17.80
N LYS A 35 0.69 -11.65 -19.00
CA LYS A 35 1.44 -11.88 -20.26
C LYS A 35 2.82 -11.22 -20.26
N ALA A 36 2.98 -10.11 -19.56
CA ALA A 36 4.26 -9.42 -19.39
C ALA A 36 5.19 -10.05 -18.32
N GLY A 37 4.73 -11.10 -17.62
CA GLY A 37 5.51 -11.81 -16.61
C GLY A 37 5.23 -11.37 -15.16
N VAL A 38 4.25 -10.51 -14.92
CA VAL A 38 3.81 -10.13 -13.57
C VAL A 38 3.02 -11.28 -12.96
N LYS A 39 3.59 -11.91 -11.93
CA LYS A 39 3.04 -13.10 -11.28
C LYS A 39 2.19 -12.79 -10.07
N LYS A 40 2.42 -11.67 -9.40
CA LYS A 40 1.64 -11.21 -8.23
C LYS A 40 1.52 -9.69 -8.25
N ILE A 41 0.40 -9.19 -7.74
CA ILE A 41 0.12 -7.76 -7.65
C ILE A 41 -0.42 -7.49 -6.24
N ILE A 42 0.13 -6.47 -5.57
CA ILE A 42 -0.43 -5.90 -4.35
C ILE A 42 -1.20 -4.63 -4.73
N VAL A 43 -2.52 -4.67 -4.57
CA VAL A 43 -3.40 -3.53 -4.82
C VAL A 43 -3.53 -2.70 -3.54
N VAL A 44 -3.16 -1.43 -3.62
CA VAL A 44 -3.00 -0.57 -2.44
C VAL A 44 -4.20 0.38 -2.30
N SER A 45 -4.65 0.54 -1.06
CA SER A 45 -5.78 1.39 -0.71
C SER A 45 -5.31 2.76 -0.26
N PHE A 46 -5.96 3.82 -0.72
CA PHE A 46 -5.71 5.19 -0.25
C PHE A 46 -6.84 5.74 0.66
N ASP A 47 -7.99 5.07 0.72
CA ASP A 47 -9.08 5.34 1.68
C ASP A 47 -9.96 4.11 1.94
N LEU A 48 -10.99 4.26 2.77
CA LEU A 48 -11.92 3.18 3.11
C LEU A 48 -12.75 2.69 1.90
N HIS A 49 -13.14 3.58 0.99
CA HIS A 49 -13.93 3.21 -0.18
C HIS A 49 -13.09 2.35 -1.13
N CYS A 50 -11.88 2.80 -1.42
CA CYS A 50 -10.85 2.09 -2.16
C CYS A 50 -10.53 0.75 -1.49
N ALA A 51 -10.40 0.70 -0.16
CA ALA A 51 -10.14 -0.55 0.56
C ALA A 51 -11.26 -1.59 0.37
N LYS A 52 -12.53 -1.16 0.41
CA LYS A 52 -13.68 -2.06 0.15
C LYS A 52 -13.69 -2.55 -1.30
N PHE A 53 -13.52 -1.64 -2.25
CA PHE A 53 -13.40 -1.99 -3.67
C PHE A 53 -12.27 -2.98 -3.93
N ASN A 54 -11.09 -2.74 -3.34
CA ASN A 54 -9.93 -3.61 -3.49
C ASN A 54 -10.21 -5.01 -2.95
N GLN A 55 -10.91 -5.17 -1.81
CA GLN A 55 -11.30 -6.51 -1.33
C GLN A 55 -12.16 -7.26 -2.34
N ASP A 56 -13.15 -6.59 -2.94
CA ASP A 56 -14.01 -7.18 -3.96
C ASP A 56 -13.21 -7.61 -5.20
N VAL A 57 -12.24 -6.79 -5.62
CA VAL A 57 -11.36 -7.10 -6.75
C VAL A 57 -10.45 -8.28 -6.44
N VAL A 58 -9.67 -8.22 -5.36
CA VAL A 58 -8.66 -9.26 -5.05
C VAL A 58 -9.28 -10.63 -4.73
N SER A 59 -10.56 -10.65 -4.32
CA SER A 59 -11.30 -11.91 -4.11
C SER A 59 -11.48 -12.73 -5.40
N LYS A 60 -11.46 -12.08 -6.57
CA LYS A 60 -11.73 -12.70 -7.88
C LYS A 60 -10.49 -13.32 -8.54
N TYR A 61 -9.28 -12.98 -8.08
CA TYR A 61 -8.04 -13.41 -8.72
C TYR A 61 -7.06 -14.00 -7.70
N GLU A 62 -6.53 -15.18 -7.97
CA GLU A 62 -5.59 -15.87 -7.07
C GLU A 62 -4.30 -15.08 -6.84
N ASN A 63 -3.80 -14.42 -7.89
CA ASN A 63 -2.51 -13.72 -7.92
C ASN A 63 -2.57 -12.27 -7.41
N LEU A 64 -3.75 -11.78 -7.01
CA LEU A 64 -3.90 -10.46 -6.43
C LEU A 64 -4.02 -10.55 -4.91
N PHE A 65 -3.39 -9.57 -4.26
CA PHE A 65 -3.39 -9.34 -2.82
C PHE A 65 -3.66 -7.86 -2.57
N SER A 66 -4.03 -7.49 -1.35
CA SER A 66 -4.29 -6.09 -1.00
C SER A 66 -3.41 -5.59 0.13
N ALA A 67 -3.17 -4.29 0.11
CA ALA A 67 -2.75 -3.52 1.27
C ALA A 67 -3.89 -2.59 1.68
N VAL A 68 -4.20 -2.56 2.97
CA VAL A 68 -5.35 -1.82 3.52
C VAL A 68 -4.83 -0.68 4.39
N GLY A 69 -5.36 0.52 4.18
CA GLY A 69 -4.96 1.72 4.89
C GLY A 69 -5.52 2.97 4.24
N VAL A 70 -5.09 4.12 4.75
CA VAL A 70 -5.48 5.45 4.28
C VAL A 70 -4.23 6.26 3.98
N HIS A 71 -4.19 6.88 2.79
CA HIS A 71 -3.11 7.76 2.35
C HIS A 71 -3.10 9.06 3.19
N PRO A 72 -1.94 9.70 3.43
CA PRO A 72 -1.84 10.95 4.21
C PRO A 72 -2.82 12.03 3.77
N HIS A 73 -3.12 12.15 2.49
CA HIS A 73 -4.11 13.11 1.96
C HIS A 73 -5.50 12.96 2.59
N ASN A 74 -5.89 11.74 2.95
CA ASN A 74 -7.22 11.39 3.42
C ASN A 74 -7.23 11.13 4.95
N ALA A 75 -6.14 11.48 5.65
CA ALA A 75 -5.98 11.23 7.08
C ALA A 75 -7.06 11.92 7.95
N LYS A 76 -7.58 13.07 7.51
CA LYS A 76 -8.69 13.78 8.16
C LYS A 76 -10.00 12.98 8.22
N ASP A 77 -10.17 12.00 7.34
CA ASP A 77 -11.37 11.18 7.22
C ASP A 77 -11.24 9.86 8.01
N LEU A 78 -10.11 9.62 8.70
CA LEU A 78 -9.86 8.43 9.52
C LEU A 78 -10.44 8.56 10.94
N ASP A 79 -11.77 8.57 11.00
CA ASP A 79 -12.56 8.55 12.24
C ASP A 79 -12.63 7.15 12.90
N LYS A 80 -13.44 7.03 13.96
CA LYS A 80 -13.59 5.78 14.70
C LYS A 80 -14.19 4.66 13.84
N ASP A 81 -15.24 4.95 13.07
CA ASP A 81 -15.98 3.94 12.31
C ASP A 81 -15.13 3.42 11.15
N SER A 82 -14.40 4.29 10.46
CA SER A 82 -13.46 3.90 9.41
C SER A 82 -12.31 3.06 9.96
N ARG A 83 -11.75 3.38 11.14
CA ARG A 83 -10.73 2.55 11.80
C ARG A 83 -11.25 1.14 12.11
N GLU A 84 -12.47 1.02 12.61
CA GLU A 84 -13.10 -0.28 12.88
C GLU A 84 -13.28 -1.10 11.60
N GLU A 85 -13.78 -0.48 10.54
CA GLU A 85 -13.99 -1.13 9.25
C GLU A 85 -12.67 -1.56 8.60
N LEU A 86 -11.65 -0.69 8.56
CA LEU A 86 -10.31 -1.03 8.06
C LEU A 86 -9.68 -2.18 8.84
N THR A 87 -9.85 -2.19 10.17
CA THR A 87 -9.37 -3.30 11.02
C THR A 87 -10.04 -4.63 10.66
N LYS A 88 -11.33 -4.63 10.32
CA LYS A 88 -12.03 -5.84 9.85
C LYS A 88 -11.47 -6.27 8.49
N LEU A 89 -11.33 -5.35 7.54
CA LEU A 89 -10.81 -5.64 6.20
C LEU A 89 -9.38 -6.19 6.26
N ALA A 90 -8.53 -5.64 7.13
CA ALA A 90 -7.13 -6.03 7.31
C ALA A 90 -6.94 -7.49 7.75
N LYS A 91 -7.97 -8.15 8.30
CA LYS A 91 -7.93 -9.56 8.71
C LYS A 91 -8.22 -10.55 7.57
N SER A 92 -8.57 -10.06 6.38
CA SER A 92 -8.77 -10.90 5.19
C SER A 92 -7.47 -11.63 4.80
N SER A 93 -7.57 -12.89 4.38
CA SER A 93 -6.42 -13.71 3.95
C SER A 93 -5.72 -13.18 2.67
N LYS A 94 -6.41 -12.29 1.95
CA LYS A 94 -5.90 -11.56 0.79
C LYS A 94 -5.09 -10.32 1.16
N VAL A 95 -5.22 -9.82 2.40
CA VAL A 95 -4.43 -8.69 2.88
C VAL A 95 -3.04 -9.18 3.26
N ARG A 96 -2.02 -8.51 2.73
CA ARG A 96 -0.61 -8.85 2.95
C ARG A 96 0.23 -7.68 3.47
N ALA A 97 -0.38 -6.52 3.65
CA ALA A 97 0.27 -5.35 4.24
C ALA A 97 -0.78 -4.34 4.77
N ILE A 98 -0.33 -3.45 5.64
CA ILE A 98 -1.01 -2.19 5.92
C ILE A 98 -0.41 -1.13 4.99
N GLY A 99 -1.22 -0.40 4.23
CA GLY A 99 -0.75 0.48 3.15
C GLY A 99 -1.87 1.34 2.56
N GLU A 100 -1.67 2.61 2.20
CA GLU A 100 -0.40 3.39 2.14
C GLU A 100 -0.34 4.62 3.09
N PRO A 101 -0.38 4.42 4.41
CA PRO A 101 -0.25 5.52 5.36
C PRO A 101 1.17 6.07 5.37
N GLY A 102 1.33 7.27 5.92
CA GLY A 102 2.62 7.95 5.97
C GLY A 102 2.42 9.45 6.05
N LEU A 103 3.36 10.21 5.50
CA LEU A 103 3.33 11.68 5.54
C LEU A 103 3.60 12.27 4.15
N ASP A 104 2.75 13.21 3.73
CA ASP A 104 2.93 14.08 2.57
C ASP A 104 2.87 15.54 3.04
N PHE A 105 4.05 16.15 3.19
CA PHE A 105 4.19 17.55 3.60
C PHE A 105 4.30 18.51 2.43
N HIS A 106 4.19 18.00 1.20
CA HIS A 106 4.22 18.80 -0.01
C HIS A 106 2.83 19.40 -0.31
N TYR A 107 1.78 18.57 -0.33
CA TYR A 107 0.42 19.04 -0.67
C TYR A 107 -0.43 19.45 0.53
N LEU A 108 -0.25 18.79 1.68
CA LEU A 108 -0.98 19.08 2.93
C LEU A 108 -2.52 19.08 2.80
N TYR A 109 -3.11 18.12 2.07
CA TYR A 109 -4.58 17.97 1.98
C TYR A 109 -5.27 17.49 3.27
N SER A 110 -4.47 17.00 4.21
CA SER A 110 -4.81 16.85 5.63
C SER A 110 -3.71 17.52 6.46
N GLU A 111 -4.08 18.08 7.61
CA GLU A 111 -3.15 18.76 8.51
C GLU A 111 -2.09 17.79 9.04
N LYS A 112 -0.87 18.29 9.30
CA LYS A 112 0.25 17.44 9.76
C LYS A 112 -0.14 16.55 10.94
N ALA A 113 -0.80 17.12 11.95
CA ALA A 113 -1.26 16.38 13.12
C ALA A 113 -2.21 15.22 12.78
N GLN A 114 -3.07 15.39 11.78
CA GLN A 114 -3.99 14.34 11.33
C GLN A 114 -3.23 13.23 10.60
N GLN A 115 -2.30 13.59 9.71
CA GLN A 115 -1.45 12.61 9.01
C GLN A 115 -0.62 11.79 10.01
N GLU A 116 -0.05 12.48 10.98
CA GLU A 116 0.74 11.92 12.07
C GLU A 116 -0.06 10.96 12.95
N GLU A 117 -1.27 11.34 13.37
CA GLU A 117 -2.15 10.47 14.15
C GLU A 117 -2.56 9.23 13.34
N ALA A 118 -2.96 9.43 12.09
CA ALA A 118 -3.32 8.35 11.18
C ALA A 118 -2.15 7.39 10.97
N PHE A 119 -0.94 7.90 10.75
CA PHE A 119 0.25 7.07 10.55
C PHE A 119 0.56 6.21 11.79
N ARG A 120 0.50 6.79 13.00
CA ARG A 120 0.68 6.04 14.26
C ARG A 120 -0.38 4.96 14.45
N TRP A 121 -1.64 5.26 14.12
CA TRP A 121 -2.70 4.27 14.19
C TRP A 121 -2.44 3.08 13.25
N HIS A 122 -2.00 3.33 12.02
CA HIS A 122 -1.69 2.26 11.08
C HIS A 122 -0.45 1.44 11.49
N ILE A 123 0.59 2.09 12.05
CA ILE A 123 1.76 1.39 12.61
C ILE A 123 1.30 0.40 13.69
N LYS A 124 0.45 0.85 14.61
CA LYS A 124 -0.10 0.00 15.66
C LYS A 124 -0.90 -1.16 15.08
N LEU A 125 -1.76 -0.91 14.09
CA LEU A 125 -2.53 -1.97 13.42
C LEU A 125 -1.63 -3.00 12.74
N ALA A 126 -0.57 -2.55 12.06
CA ALA A 126 0.41 -3.43 11.42
C ALA A 126 1.14 -4.32 12.43
N ASN A 127 1.53 -3.75 13.59
CA ASN A 127 2.14 -4.48 14.70
C ASN A 127 1.18 -5.53 15.29
N GLU A 128 -0.06 -5.15 15.56
CA GLU A 128 -1.08 -6.04 16.13
C GLU A 128 -1.39 -7.24 15.21
N LEU A 129 -1.40 -7.01 13.90
CA LEU A 129 -1.72 -8.05 12.92
C LEU A 129 -0.49 -8.80 12.37
N SER A 130 0.73 -8.43 12.78
CA SER A 130 1.96 -9.00 12.20
C SER A 130 1.94 -8.90 10.66
N LEU A 131 1.67 -7.68 10.17
CA LEU A 131 1.67 -7.35 8.75
C LEU A 131 2.74 -6.31 8.46
N PRO A 132 3.43 -6.36 7.31
CA PRO A 132 4.36 -5.31 6.92
C PRO A 132 3.62 -4.00 6.62
N LEU A 133 4.35 -2.88 6.70
CA LEU A 133 3.83 -1.54 6.42
C LEU A 133 4.35 -1.01 5.07
N ILE A 134 3.46 -0.55 4.20
CA ILE A 134 3.80 0.17 2.97
C ILE A 134 3.63 1.66 3.24
N ILE A 135 4.74 2.39 3.29
CA ILE A 135 4.82 3.76 3.81
C ILE A 135 4.94 4.75 2.67
N HIS A 136 4.01 5.71 2.64
CA HIS A 136 4.13 6.90 1.82
C HIS A 136 5.03 7.94 2.51
N SER A 137 5.99 8.50 1.78
CA SER A 137 6.80 9.61 2.30
C SER A 137 7.13 10.59 1.18
N ARG A 138 6.69 11.84 1.35
CA ARG A 138 7.03 12.95 0.47
C ARG A 138 7.35 14.20 1.28
N GLU A 139 8.58 14.70 1.13
CA GLU A 139 9.11 15.86 1.86
C GLU A 139 8.93 15.76 3.40
N ALA A 140 8.88 14.53 3.91
CA ALA A 140 8.56 14.24 5.31
C ALA A 140 9.40 13.09 5.89
N THR A 141 10.50 12.73 5.23
CA THR A 141 11.31 11.54 5.56
C THR A 141 11.81 11.55 7.01
N GLU A 142 12.38 12.66 7.48
CA GLU A 142 12.85 12.79 8.87
C GLU A 142 11.72 12.56 9.88
N GLU A 143 10.53 13.10 9.59
CA GLU A 143 9.39 12.99 10.49
C GLU A 143 8.81 11.58 10.51
N VAL A 144 8.78 10.90 9.36
CA VAL A 144 8.44 9.47 9.27
C VAL A 144 9.37 8.64 10.16
N PHE A 145 10.69 8.85 10.08
CA PHE A 145 11.64 8.11 10.90
C PHE A 145 11.49 8.39 12.40
N LYS A 146 11.31 9.64 12.82
CA LYS A 146 11.04 9.97 14.23
C LYS A 146 9.83 9.23 14.80
N ILE A 147 8.77 9.09 14.00
CA ILE A 147 7.57 8.36 14.40
C ILE A 147 7.87 6.86 14.49
N LEU A 148 8.54 6.29 13.49
CA LEU A 148 8.92 4.86 13.49
C LEU A 148 9.84 4.51 14.66
N ASP A 149 10.80 5.36 15.01
CA ASP A 149 11.72 5.18 16.13
C ASP A 149 10.97 5.19 17.48
N LYS A 150 9.92 5.99 17.59
CA LYS A 150 9.12 6.12 18.81
C LYS A 150 8.10 5.00 18.98
N GLU A 151 7.35 4.69 17.91
CA GLU A 151 6.24 3.73 17.96
C GLU A 151 6.72 2.28 17.77
N GLY A 152 7.92 2.09 17.20
CA GLY A 152 8.34 0.81 16.65
C GLY A 152 7.57 0.46 15.38
N TRP A 153 7.99 -0.60 14.69
CA TRP A 153 7.35 -1.04 13.44
C TRP A 153 7.32 -2.56 13.36
N SER A 154 6.50 -3.06 12.43
CA SER A 154 6.15 -4.47 12.36
C SER A 154 7.39 -5.32 12.12
N LYS A 155 7.53 -6.40 12.89
CA LYS A 155 8.63 -7.37 12.71
C LYS A 155 8.66 -7.99 11.31
N ASP A 156 7.55 -7.94 10.58
CA ASP A 156 7.42 -8.48 9.23
C ASP A 156 7.89 -7.51 8.13
N GLY A 157 8.38 -6.33 8.51
CA GLY A 157 9.07 -5.40 7.62
C GLY A 157 8.29 -4.13 7.30
N LEU A 158 8.96 -3.27 6.55
CA LEU A 158 8.38 -2.07 5.95
C LEU A 158 8.89 -1.88 4.52
N VAL A 159 8.13 -1.16 3.73
CA VAL A 159 8.49 -0.74 2.36
C VAL A 159 8.16 0.74 2.23
N PHE A 160 9.16 1.56 1.92
CA PHE A 160 8.92 2.91 1.43
C PHE A 160 8.59 2.81 -0.06
N HIS A 161 7.32 2.94 -0.44
CA HIS A 161 6.96 2.88 -1.85
C HIS A 161 7.39 4.18 -2.54
N ALA A 162 7.78 4.08 -3.81
CA ALA A 162 8.25 5.22 -4.61
C ALA A 162 9.29 6.09 -3.87
N PHE A 163 10.28 5.44 -3.24
CA PHE A 163 11.33 6.13 -2.48
C PHE A 163 12.01 7.22 -3.32
N SER A 164 11.95 8.44 -2.82
CA SER A 164 12.48 9.66 -3.44
C SER A 164 13.33 10.49 -2.46
N GLY A 165 13.74 9.88 -1.35
CA GLY A 165 14.61 10.50 -0.36
C GLY A 165 16.07 10.62 -0.81
N ASN A 166 16.88 11.23 0.04
CA ASN A 166 18.33 11.39 -0.15
C ASN A 166 19.11 10.59 0.93
N PHE A 167 20.44 10.62 0.85
CA PHE A 167 21.38 9.91 1.72
C PHE A 167 21.72 10.70 2.99
#